data_AF-A0A2N3PUK7-F1
#
_entry.id   AF-A0A2N3PUK7-F1
#
_cell.length_a   1.000
_cell.length_b   1.000
_cell.length_c   1.000
_cell.angle_alpha   90.00
_cell.angle_beta   90.00
_cell.angle_gamma   90.00
#
_symmetry.space_group_name_H-M   'P 1'
#
loop_
_entity.id
_entity.type
_entity.pdbx_description
1 polymer ?
#
loop_
_entity_poly.entity_id
_entity_poly.type
_entity_poly.pdbx_seq_one_letter_code
_entity_poly.pdbx_strand_id
1 'polypeptide(L)'
;MVTGAGTMASMIFGRRIGEFVGAGYASIISGVLFIFLGVVAFSQKNEVIYCKKIVEWISSINFVKEFLIFKKVSNVIRDPVLADDDESGHIDLFESIILSVTLVFNNIANGVAAGMAGLDVFITTLFVILLSVVAIWMGVGAGVQFRAFWFSKNAAKISGVILVCMGLFEIFS
;
A
#
# COMPACT_ATOMS: atom_id res chain seq x y z
N MET A 1 -0.36 1.46 13.62
CA MET A 1 -0.46 0.07 14.15
C MET A 1 -1.29 -0.82 13.25
N VAL A 2 -2.51 -0.41 12.84
CA VAL A 2 -3.37 -1.16 11.91
C VAL A 2 -2.65 -1.53 10.61
N THR A 3 -1.91 -0.60 9.99
CA THR A 3 -1.09 -0.85 8.80
C THR A 3 -0.05 -1.95 9.00
N GLY A 4 0.62 -1.96 10.15
CA GLY A 4 1.61 -2.99 10.50
C GLY A 4 0.98 -4.37 10.63
N ALA A 5 -0.12 -4.48 11.37
CA ALA A 5 -0.86 -5.73 11.52
C ALA A 5 -1.34 -6.27 10.16
N GLY A 6 -1.90 -5.41 9.30
CA GLY A 6 -2.34 -5.80 7.96
C GLY A 6 -1.18 -6.24 7.05
N THR A 7 -0.03 -5.56 7.14
CA THR A 7 1.16 -5.94 6.37
C THR A 7 1.73 -7.26 6.85
N MET A 8 1.82 -7.47 8.17
CA MET A 8 2.25 -8.72 8.78
C MET A 8 1.36 -9.89 8.35
N ALA A 9 0.03 -9.72 8.41
CA ALA A 9 -0.92 -10.73 7.96
C ALA A 9 -0.73 -11.08 6.48
N SER A 10 -0.52 -10.06 5.64
CA SER A 10 -0.27 -10.23 4.20
C SER A 10 1.03 -10.96 3.92
N MET A 11 2.10 -10.68 4.67
CA MET A 11 3.38 -11.38 4.56
C MET A 11 3.29 -12.83 5.03
N ILE A 12 2.60 -13.10 6.14
CA ILE A 12 2.37 -14.48 6.60
C ILE A 12 1.62 -15.26 5.53
N PHE A 13 0.58 -14.65 4.96
CA PHE A 13 -0.18 -15.26 3.88
C PHE A 13 0.69 -15.52 2.63
N GLY A 14 1.45 -14.53 2.19
CA GLY A 14 2.39 -14.66 1.08
C GLY A 14 3.43 -15.76 1.32
N ARG A 15 3.99 -15.85 2.52
CA ARG A 15 4.94 -16.89 2.89
C ARG A 15 4.33 -18.29 2.80
N ARG A 16 3.09 -18.47 3.26
CA ARG A 16 2.39 -19.76 3.13
C ARG A 16 2.13 -20.14 1.67
N ILE A 17 1.83 -19.16 0.81
CA ILE A 17 1.74 -19.39 -0.64
C ILE A 17 3.10 -19.78 -1.21
N GLY A 18 4.17 -19.06 -0.85
CA GLY A 18 5.52 -19.36 -1.31
C GLY A 18 6.00 -20.76 -0.90
N GLU A 19 5.72 -21.16 0.33
CA GLU A 19 6.00 -22.51 0.85
C GLU A 19 5.19 -23.59 0.11
N PHE A 20 3.97 -23.30 -0.33
CA PHE A 20 3.13 -24.23 -1.09
C PHE A 20 3.57 -24.41 -2.54
N VAL A 21 4.01 -23.32 -3.19
CA VAL A 21 4.40 -23.32 -4.62
C VAL A 21 5.87 -23.76 -4.81
N GLY A 22 6.67 -23.68 -3.75
CA GLY A 22 8.09 -24.06 -3.75
C GLY A 22 9.01 -22.87 -4.07
N ALA A 23 10.21 -22.88 -3.48
CA ALA A 23 11.09 -21.72 -3.42
C ALA A 23 11.43 -21.10 -4.78
N GLY A 24 11.73 -21.92 -5.80
CA GLY A 24 12.09 -21.41 -7.14
C GLY A 24 10.93 -20.70 -7.84
N TYR A 25 9.71 -21.25 -7.77
CA TYR A 25 8.53 -20.59 -8.32
C TYR A 25 8.09 -19.39 -7.49
N ALA A 26 8.26 -19.47 -6.16
CA ALA A 26 7.93 -18.38 -5.25
C ALA A 26 8.76 -17.12 -5.59
N SER A 27 10.07 -17.28 -5.79
CA SER A 27 10.99 -16.19 -6.19
C SER A 27 10.59 -15.57 -7.54
N ILE A 28 10.30 -16.39 -8.56
CA ILE A 28 9.85 -15.87 -9.87
C ILE A 28 8.53 -15.11 -9.72
N ILE A 29 7.57 -15.64 -8.97
CA ILE A 29 6.26 -15.00 -8.80
C ILE A 29 6.37 -13.69 -8.01
N SER A 30 7.10 -13.67 -6.88
CA SER A 30 7.32 -12.46 -6.09
C SER A 30 8.11 -11.42 -6.88
N GLY A 31 9.10 -11.82 -7.66
CA GLY A 31 9.87 -10.94 -8.52
C GLY A 31 9.03 -10.30 -9.62
N VAL A 32 8.17 -11.09 -10.28
CA VAL A 32 7.19 -10.57 -11.26
C VAL A 32 6.20 -9.62 -10.59
N LEU A 33 5.72 -9.94 -9.37
CA LEU A 33 4.84 -9.06 -8.61
C LEU A 33 5.52 -7.73 -8.27
N PHE A 34 6.77 -7.74 -7.80
CA PHE A 34 7.51 -6.51 -7.50
C PHE A 34 7.77 -5.66 -8.74
N ILE A 35 8.14 -6.27 -9.87
CA ILE A 35 8.28 -5.55 -11.14
C ILE A 35 6.95 -4.92 -11.55
N PHE A 36 5.85 -5.68 -11.47
CA PHE A 36 4.52 -5.17 -11.80
C PHE A 36 4.13 -3.98 -10.92
N LEU A 37 4.26 -4.11 -9.60
CA LEU A 37 3.98 -3.04 -8.64
C LEU A 37 4.90 -1.83 -8.85
N GLY A 38 6.17 -2.07 -9.16
CA GLY A 38 7.14 -1.02 -9.45
C GLY A 38 6.86 -0.24 -10.72
N VAL A 39 6.47 -0.93 -11.80
CA VAL A 39 6.03 -0.28 -13.05
C VAL A 39 4.77 0.54 -12.84
N VAL A 40 3.81 0.04 -12.07
CA VAL A 40 2.59 0.78 -11.71
C VAL A 40 2.93 2.03 -10.88
N ALA A 41 3.80 1.91 -9.87
CA ALA A 41 4.24 3.03 -9.05
C ALA A 41 5.05 4.07 -9.84
N PHE A 42 5.90 3.63 -10.78
CA PHE A 42 6.65 4.52 -11.66
C PHE A 42 5.76 5.26 -12.67
N SER A 43 4.73 4.58 -13.17
CA SER A 43 3.78 5.10 -14.17
C SER A 43 2.69 5.98 -13.57
N GLN A 44 2.76 6.28 -12.27
CA GLN A 44 1.83 7.12 -11.51
C GLN A 44 1.84 8.62 -11.91
N LYS A 45 2.11 8.90 -13.19
CA LYS A 45 2.01 10.21 -13.84
C LYS A 45 0.60 10.47 -14.37
N ASN A 46 -0.17 9.42 -14.59
CA ASN A 46 -1.60 9.47 -14.84
C ASN A 46 -2.19 8.22 -14.19
N GLU A 47 -3.08 8.46 -13.24
CA GLU A 47 -4.10 7.53 -12.81
C GLU A 47 -3.75 6.43 -11.79
N VAL A 48 -4.35 6.64 -10.62
CA VAL A 48 -4.83 5.65 -9.67
C VAL A 48 -5.91 4.72 -10.31
N ILE A 49 -6.01 4.48 -11.65
CA ILE A 49 -7.19 3.78 -12.24
C ILE A 49 -7.29 2.35 -11.72
N TYR A 50 -6.19 1.60 -11.66
CA TYR A 50 -6.28 0.15 -11.41
C TYR A 50 -6.79 -0.14 -9.99
N CYS A 51 -6.23 0.54 -8.99
CA CYS A 51 -6.74 0.46 -7.62
C CYS A 51 -8.14 1.08 -7.49
N LYS A 52 -8.42 2.21 -8.16
CA LYS A 52 -9.78 2.80 -8.18
C LYS A 52 -10.80 1.81 -8.72
N LYS A 53 -10.50 1.13 -9.82
CA LYS A 53 -11.44 0.23 -10.52
C LYS A 53 -11.71 -1.05 -9.75
N ILE A 54 -10.70 -1.63 -9.10
CA ILE A 54 -10.86 -2.79 -8.20
C ILE A 54 -11.67 -2.39 -6.97
N VAL A 55 -11.32 -1.28 -6.32
CA VAL A 55 -12.04 -0.79 -5.14
C VAL A 55 -13.47 -0.38 -5.49
N GLU A 56 -13.69 0.22 -6.67
CA GLU A 56 -15.01 0.50 -7.21
C GLU A 56 -15.83 -0.76 -7.40
N TRP A 57 -15.25 -1.78 -8.02
CA TRP A 57 -15.91 -3.06 -8.20
C TRP A 57 -16.28 -3.69 -6.85
N ILE A 58 -15.35 -3.73 -5.88
CA ILE A 58 -15.61 -4.23 -4.52
C ILE A 58 -16.72 -3.40 -3.84
N SER A 59 -16.67 -2.08 -3.93
CA SER A 59 -17.66 -1.17 -3.35
C SER A 59 -19.03 -1.22 -4.05
N SER A 60 -19.10 -1.77 -5.26
CA SER A 60 -20.34 -1.98 -6.01
C SER A 60 -21.13 -3.21 -5.57
N ILE A 61 -20.50 -4.12 -4.80
CA ILE A 61 -21.16 -5.31 -4.25
C ILE A 61 -22.13 -4.87 -3.16
N ASN A 62 -23.43 -5.17 -3.31
CA ASN A 62 -24.49 -4.73 -2.39
C ASN A 62 -24.18 -5.00 -0.91
N PHE A 63 -23.67 -6.19 -0.59
CA PHE A 63 -23.26 -6.57 0.77
C PHE A 63 -22.13 -5.70 1.34
N VAL A 64 -21.15 -5.35 0.50
CA VAL A 64 -19.99 -4.53 0.92
C VAL A 64 -20.38 -3.05 1.03
N LYS A 65 -21.28 -2.59 0.15
CA LYS A 65 -21.78 -1.21 0.13
C LYS A 65 -22.52 -0.80 1.40
N GLU A 66 -23.12 -1.77 2.10
CA GLU A 66 -23.82 -1.57 3.37
C GLU A 66 -22.86 -1.20 4.51
N PHE A 67 -21.57 -1.57 4.40
CA PHE A 67 -20.55 -1.18 5.37
C PHE A 67 -20.05 0.25 5.10
N LEU A 68 -20.41 1.18 6.01
CA LEU A 68 -19.98 2.59 5.99
C LEU A 68 -18.47 2.77 5.88
N ILE A 69 -17.68 1.89 6.53
CA ILE A 69 -16.22 1.92 6.51
C ILE A 69 -15.68 1.74 5.08
N PHE A 70 -16.25 0.81 4.30
CA PHE A 70 -15.81 0.57 2.92
C PHE A 70 -16.12 1.75 2.00
N LYS A 71 -17.27 2.41 2.22
CA LYS A 71 -17.61 3.64 1.50
C LYS A 71 -16.58 4.74 1.76
N LYS A 72 -16.21 4.96 3.03
CA LYS A 72 -15.21 5.97 3.40
C LYS A 72 -13.82 5.62 2.85
N VAL A 73 -13.35 4.38 3.02
CA VAL A 73 -12.07 3.91 2.47
C VAL A 73 -12.01 4.09 0.94
N SER A 74 -13.09 3.75 0.23
CA SER A 74 -13.16 3.97 -1.23
C SER A 74 -13.01 5.44 -1.59
N ASN A 75 -13.63 6.35 -0.84
CA ASN A 75 -13.50 7.79 -1.07
C ASN A 75 -12.07 8.28 -0.80
N VAL A 76 -11.45 7.84 0.29
CA VAL A 76 -10.07 8.21 0.64
C VAL A 76 -9.05 7.67 -0.36
N ILE A 77 -9.27 6.45 -0.90
CA ILE A 77 -8.44 5.91 -2.00
C ILE A 77 -8.58 6.77 -3.26
N ARG A 78 -9.75 7.38 -3.49
CA ARG A 78 -9.99 8.19 -4.69
C ARG A 78 -9.36 9.57 -4.60
N ASP A 79 -9.47 10.18 -3.43
CA ASP A 79 -8.91 11.46 -3.09
C ASP A 79 -8.50 11.44 -1.60
N PRO A 80 -7.19 11.42 -1.30
CA PRO A 80 -6.70 11.36 0.07
C PRO A 80 -7.04 12.62 0.88
N VAL A 81 -7.47 13.72 0.25
CA VAL A 81 -7.99 14.91 0.96
C VAL A 81 -9.28 14.56 1.70
N LEU A 82 -10.09 13.62 1.19
CA LEU A 82 -11.32 13.14 1.83
C LEU A 82 -11.06 12.27 3.07
N ALA A 83 -9.80 12.12 3.50
CA ALA A 83 -9.48 11.47 4.76
C ALA A 83 -9.85 12.34 5.96
N ASP A 84 -9.80 13.67 5.80
CA ASP A 84 -10.35 14.67 6.70
C ASP A 84 -11.82 14.89 6.25
N ASP A 85 -12.74 14.15 6.86
CA ASP A 85 -14.16 14.10 6.46
C ASP A 85 -14.94 15.30 6.99
N ASP A 86 -14.45 15.92 8.07
CA ASP A 86 -15.06 17.11 8.69
C ASP A 86 -14.39 18.45 8.31
N GLU A 87 -13.34 18.40 7.49
CA GLU A 87 -12.54 19.54 7.02
C GLU A 87 -11.97 20.39 8.18
N SER A 88 -11.72 19.78 9.34
CA SER A 88 -11.22 20.48 10.53
C SER A 88 -9.74 20.87 10.41
N GLY A 89 -9.00 20.28 9.46
CA GLY A 89 -7.57 20.47 9.27
C GLY A 89 -6.71 19.59 10.20
N HIS A 90 -7.34 18.64 10.92
CA HIS A 90 -6.67 17.68 11.78
C HIS A 90 -7.29 16.30 11.60
N ILE A 91 -6.46 15.25 11.64
CA ILE A 91 -6.94 13.86 11.53
C ILE A 91 -7.38 13.36 12.91
N ASP A 92 -8.67 13.10 13.07
CA ASP A 92 -9.23 12.51 14.28
C ASP A 92 -8.93 10.99 14.41
N LEU A 93 -9.39 10.36 15.49
CA LEU A 93 -9.15 8.93 15.71
C LEU A 93 -9.82 8.05 14.64
N PHE A 94 -11.04 8.38 14.21
CA PHE A 94 -11.81 7.58 13.25
C PHE A 94 -11.28 7.75 11.81
N GLU A 95 -10.93 8.96 11.42
CA GLU A 95 -10.26 9.33 10.18
C GLU A 95 -8.90 8.65 10.08
N SER A 96 -8.12 8.64 11.17
CA SER A 96 -6.85 7.92 11.25
C SER A 96 -7.02 6.41 11.04
N ILE A 97 -8.12 5.82 11.53
CA ILE A 97 -8.43 4.40 11.28
C ILE A 97 -8.72 4.18 9.79
N ILE A 98 -9.55 5.02 9.16
CA ILE A 98 -9.89 4.91 7.73
C ILE A 98 -8.65 5.08 6.85
N LEU A 99 -7.80 6.06 7.17
CA LEU A 99 -6.53 6.30 6.50
C LEU A 99 -5.59 5.09 6.67
N SER A 100 -5.52 4.53 7.89
CA SER A 100 -4.69 3.36 8.15
C SER A 100 -5.16 2.12 7.39
N VAL A 101 -6.48 1.89 7.30
CA VAL A 101 -7.08 0.80 6.51
C VAL A 101 -6.81 1.00 5.02
N THR A 102 -6.92 2.23 4.53
CA THR A 102 -6.53 2.59 3.15
C THR A 102 -5.06 2.22 2.88
N LEU A 103 -4.17 2.51 3.83
CA LEU A 103 -2.76 2.19 3.72
C LEU A 103 -2.49 0.67 3.78
N VAL A 104 -3.28 -0.10 4.54
CA VAL A 104 -3.24 -1.57 4.52
C VAL A 104 -3.49 -2.08 3.11
N PHE A 105 -4.51 -1.59 2.41
CA PHE A 105 -4.83 -2.07 1.05
C PHE A 105 -3.65 -1.90 0.08
N ASN A 106 -2.93 -0.77 0.17
CA ASN A 106 -1.71 -0.57 -0.61
C ASN A 106 -0.58 -1.54 -0.23
N ASN A 107 -0.48 -1.90 1.05
CA ASN A 107 0.55 -2.77 1.56
C ASN A 107 0.25 -4.27 1.37
N ILE A 108 -0.99 -4.67 1.07
CA ILE A 108 -1.35 -6.10 0.89
C ILE A 108 -0.51 -6.72 -0.23
N ALA A 109 -0.49 -6.11 -1.42
CA ALA A 109 0.21 -6.67 -2.57
C ALA A 109 1.73 -6.76 -2.33
N ASN A 110 2.33 -5.70 -1.79
CA ASN A 110 3.74 -5.68 -1.41
C ASN A 110 4.03 -6.69 -0.30
N GLY A 111 3.14 -6.83 0.68
CA GLY A 111 3.27 -7.79 1.79
C GLY A 111 3.22 -9.23 1.28
N VAL A 112 2.29 -9.56 0.38
CA VAL A 112 2.24 -10.89 -0.22
C VAL A 112 3.52 -11.18 -1.03
N ALA A 113 3.95 -10.26 -1.89
CA ALA A 113 5.19 -10.42 -2.66
C ALA A 113 6.42 -10.57 -1.74
N ALA A 114 6.53 -9.74 -0.71
CA ALA A 114 7.60 -9.80 0.28
C ALA A 114 7.61 -11.11 1.08
N GLY A 115 6.43 -11.59 1.48
CA GLY A 115 6.29 -12.87 2.17
C GLY A 115 6.69 -14.04 1.29
N MET A 116 6.31 -14.01 0.00
CA MET A 116 6.71 -15.01 -0.99
C MET A 116 8.22 -14.98 -1.29
N ALA A 117 8.82 -13.79 -1.30
CA ALA A 117 10.27 -13.60 -1.42
C ALA A 117 11.06 -14.01 -0.15
N GLY A 118 10.38 -14.52 0.88
CA GLY A 118 11.04 -14.99 2.09
C GLY A 118 11.62 -13.89 2.99
N LEU A 119 11.21 -12.62 2.81
CA LEU A 119 11.64 -11.52 3.66
C LEU A 119 11.20 -11.73 5.12
N ASP A 120 12.02 -11.26 6.06
CA ASP A 120 11.72 -11.38 7.49
C ASP A 120 10.48 -10.56 7.84
N VAL A 121 9.46 -11.27 8.34
CA VAL A 121 8.15 -10.70 8.63
C VAL A 121 8.23 -9.68 9.77
N PHE A 122 9.02 -9.95 10.81
CA PHE A 122 9.10 -9.10 11.99
C PHE A 122 9.83 -7.79 11.69
N ILE A 123 10.99 -7.89 11.03
CA ILE A 123 11.80 -6.73 10.66
C ILE A 123 11.02 -5.86 9.68
N THR A 124 10.46 -6.45 8.63
CA THR A 124 9.71 -5.69 7.61
C THR A 124 8.48 -5.01 8.22
N THR A 125 7.74 -5.71 9.08
CA THR A 125 6.58 -5.13 9.78
C THR A 125 6.98 -3.96 10.67
N LEU A 126 8.09 -4.08 11.41
CA LEU A 126 8.60 -3.01 12.27
C LEU A 126 8.94 -1.76 11.46
N PHE A 127 9.67 -1.93 10.35
CA PHE A 127 9.97 -0.83 9.43
C PHE A 127 8.71 -0.19 8.85
N VAL A 128 7.74 -1.00 8.45
CA VAL A 128 6.46 -0.49 7.91
C VAL A 128 5.72 0.33 8.96
N ILE A 129 5.67 -0.11 10.22
CA ILE A 129 5.04 0.65 11.30
C ILE A 129 5.74 2.01 11.46
N LEU A 130 7.07 2.00 11.60
CA LEU A 130 7.86 3.22 11.81
C LEU A 130 7.72 4.19 10.63
N LEU A 131 7.91 3.70 9.41
CA LEU A 131 7.81 4.52 8.20
C LEU A 131 6.38 5.03 7.97
N SER A 132 5.35 4.26 8.31
CA SER A 132 3.96 4.72 8.19
C SER A 132 3.66 5.87 9.15
N VAL A 133 4.12 5.77 10.41
CA VAL A 133 3.95 6.86 11.39
C VAL A 133 4.67 8.13 10.93
N VAL A 134 5.93 7.99 10.49
CA VAL A 134 6.72 9.11 9.98
C VAL A 134 6.11 9.72 8.72
N ALA A 135 5.64 8.88 7.78
CA ALA A 135 5.00 9.33 6.54
C ALA A 135 3.69 10.08 6.80
N ILE A 136 2.83 9.58 7.70
CA ILE A 136 1.59 10.27 8.07
C ILE A 136 1.91 11.60 8.75
N TRP A 137 2.86 11.60 9.69
CA TRP A 137 3.26 12.84 10.39
C TRP A 137 3.81 13.90 9.44
N MET A 138 4.70 13.50 8.52
CA MET A 138 5.21 14.40 7.47
C MET A 138 4.12 14.82 6.49
N GLY A 139 3.19 13.93 6.15
CA GLY A 139 2.08 14.19 5.23
C GLY A 139 1.12 15.25 5.77
N VAL A 140 0.73 15.13 7.05
CA VAL A 140 -0.10 16.14 7.75
C VAL A 140 0.63 17.48 7.82
N GLY A 141 1.92 17.49 8.16
CA GLY A 141 2.72 18.72 8.20
C GLY A 141 2.95 19.37 6.83
N ALA A 142 3.05 18.57 5.75
CA ALA A 142 3.30 19.04 4.39
C ALA A 142 2.04 19.52 3.65
N GLY A 143 0.84 19.13 4.10
CA GLY A 143 -0.45 19.58 3.54
C GLY A 143 -0.64 21.10 3.55
N VAL A 144 0.09 21.83 4.40
CA VAL A 144 0.01 23.29 4.54
C VAL A 144 0.89 24.04 3.52
N GLN A 145 1.78 23.37 2.76
CA GLN A 145 2.73 24.05 1.86
C GLN A 145 2.83 23.43 0.45
N PHE A 146 2.71 24.30 -0.57
CA PHE A 146 2.80 24.06 -2.02
C PHE A 146 4.02 23.24 -2.54
N ARG A 147 5.00 22.94 -1.69
CA ARG A 147 6.20 22.13 -2.03
C ARG A 147 5.93 20.62 -2.10
N ALA A 148 4.77 20.16 -1.62
CA ALA A 148 4.41 18.74 -1.57
C ALA A 148 4.31 18.07 -2.96
N PHE A 149 3.94 18.80 -4.01
CA PHE A 149 3.72 18.22 -5.36
C PHE A 149 5.00 17.69 -6.02
N TRP A 150 6.13 18.40 -5.83
CA TRP A 150 7.43 17.97 -6.36
C TRP A 150 7.97 16.75 -5.61
N PHE A 151 7.79 16.72 -4.29
CA PHE A 151 8.22 15.61 -3.45
C PHE A 151 7.40 14.35 -3.73
N SER A 152 6.07 14.49 -3.86
CA SER A 152 5.14 13.41 -4.18
C SER A 152 5.47 12.73 -5.51
N LYS A 153 5.67 13.50 -6.59
CA LYS A 153 5.98 12.94 -7.92
C LYS A 153 7.31 12.20 -7.98
N ASN A 154 8.31 12.64 -7.21
CA ASN A 154 9.61 12.00 -7.20
C ASN A 154 9.63 10.79 -6.26
N ALA A 155 8.93 10.85 -5.13
CA ALA A 155 8.81 9.73 -4.20
C ALA A 155 8.17 8.49 -4.85
N ALA A 156 7.09 8.67 -5.62
CA ALA A 156 6.45 7.58 -6.36
C ALA A 156 7.37 6.90 -7.38
N LYS A 157 8.13 7.70 -8.15
CA LYS A 157 9.11 7.18 -9.12
C LYS A 157 10.25 6.45 -8.44
N ILE A 158 10.77 7.00 -7.35
CA ILE A 158 11.86 6.37 -6.57
C ILE A 158 11.38 5.03 -6.02
N SER A 159 10.17 4.98 -5.42
CA SER A 159 9.57 3.74 -4.95
C SER A 159 9.39 2.73 -6.09
N GLY A 160 8.91 3.16 -7.26
CA GLY A 160 8.75 2.30 -8.43
C GLY A 160 10.07 1.68 -8.90
N VAL A 161 11.14 2.48 -8.97
CA VAL A 161 12.48 1.98 -9.32
C VAL A 161 12.98 0.98 -8.29
N ILE A 162 12.82 1.25 -6.99
CA ILE A 162 13.23 0.32 -5.92
C ILE A 162 12.51 -1.02 -6.04
N LEU A 163 11.21 -1.01 -6.31
CA LEU A 163 10.40 -2.23 -6.48
C LEU A 163 10.83 -3.02 -7.73
N VAL A 164 11.09 -2.35 -8.86
CA VAL A 164 11.62 -3.03 -10.06
C VAL A 164 12.98 -3.66 -9.77
N CYS A 165 13.88 -2.95 -9.08
CA CYS A 165 15.17 -3.50 -8.68
C CYS A 165 15.03 -4.70 -7.74
N MET A 166 14.13 -4.64 -6.75
CA MET A 166 13.82 -5.79 -5.89
C MET A 166 13.33 -6.98 -6.69
N GLY A 167 12.42 -6.77 -7.65
CA GLY A 167 11.89 -7.88 -8.42
C GLY A 167 12.91 -8.50 -9.36
N LEU A 168 13.82 -7.71 -9.94
CA LEU A 168 14.95 -8.25 -10.70
C LEU A 168 15.91 -9.03 -9.80
N PHE A 169 16.24 -8.52 -8.62
CA PHE A 169 17.11 -9.22 -7.66
C PHE A 169 16.52 -10.59 -7.29
N GLU A 170 15.22 -10.64 -7.03
CA GLU A 170 14.53 -11.86 -6.62
C GLU A 170 14.53 -12.93 -7.72
N ILE A 171 14.26 -12.55 -8.99
CA ILE A 171 14.25 -13.49 -10.12
C ILE A 171 15.61 -14.19 -10.34
N PHE A 172 16.70 -13.52 -9.96
CA PHE A 172 18.05 -14.06 -10.11
C PHE A 172 18.62 -14.70 -8.83
N SER A 173 17.85 -14.70 -7.73
CA SER A 173 18.22 -15.34 -6.46
C SER A 173 17.74 -16.79 -6.40
#